data_AF-A0A7X8ZX21-F1
#
_entry.id   AF-A0A7X8ZX21-F1
#
_cell.length_a   1.000
_cell.length_b   1.000
_cell.length_c   1.000
_cell.angle_alpha   90.00
_cell.angle_beta   90.00
_cell.angle_gamma   90.00
#
_symmetry.space_group_name_H-M   'P 1'
#
loop_
_entity.id
_entity.type
_entity.pdbx_description
1 polymer ?
#
loop_
_entity_poly.entity_id
_entity_poly.type
_entity_poly.pdbx_seq_one_letter_code
_entity_poly.pdbx_strand_id
1 'polypeptide(L)'
;QLEKCIDEHSLENNGLYFNVSKNVPRALLAKILMEQNDYSKALVLLEEIISSKMYMLNNNRDEALSSSSTEMIYAIDRDMFPTTYFSNIIETNRYLPLVQYSEVVLLAAECSSKIGDKSKAVDYLNQIRSKDGVSSATRLTFNDDLKETWKNRMKGGFSYFQFLKRNNLAKSELDIEDYKKLFPIPNSELSLNSMMTQNPGY
;
A
#
# COMPACT_ATOMS: atom_id res chain seq x y z
N GLN A 1 -16.26 -3.55 11.07
CA GLN A 1 -15.45 -4.76 11.34
C GLN A 1 -14.02 -4.39 11.69
N LEU A 2 -13.27 -3.70 10.81
CA LEU A 2 -11.88 -3.31 11.12
C LEU A 2 -11.75 -2.40 12.35
N GLU A 3 -12.68 -1.46 12.55
CA GLU A 3 -12.74 -0.64 13.78
C GLU A 3 -12.79 -1.50 15.04
N LYS A 4 -13.68 -2.51 15.07
CA LYS A 4 -13.76 -3.48 16.17
C LYS A 4 -12.44 -4.25 16.35
N CYS A 5 -11.78 -4.66 15.26
CA CYS A 5 -10.47 -5.31 15.36
C CYS A 5 -9.40 -4.38 15.97
N ILE A 6 -9.43 -3.08 15.66
CA ILE A 6 -8.51 -2.09 16.23
C ILE A 6 -8.72 -1.99 17.75
N ASP A 7 -9.95 -2.06 18.23
CA ASP A 7 -10.26 -1.98 19.67
C ASP A 7 -9.84 -3.24 20.42
N GLU A 8 -9.95 -4.42 19.79
CA GLU A 8 -9.73 -5.72 20.43
C GLU A 8 -8.27 -6.23 20.35
N HIS A 9 -7.49 -5.81 19.36
CA HIS A 9 -6.12 -6.31 19.19
C HIS A 9 -5.08 -5.51 19.99
N SER A 10 -4.07 -6.20 20.51
CA SER A 10 -2.94 -5.58 21.19
C SER A 10 -2.03 -4.83 20.19
N LEU A 11 -1.28 -3.86 20.73
CA LEU A 11 -0.20 -3.18 20.01
C LEU A 11 1.07 -4.03 19.93
N GLU A 12 1.10 -5.25 20.48
CA GLU A 12 2.32 -6.03 20.58
C GLU A 12 2.85 -6.42 19.19
N ASN A 13 4.13 -6.14 18.95
CA ASN A 13 4.89 -6.71 17.85
C ASN A 13 5.83 -7.76 18.43
N ASN A 14 5.44 -9.03 18.33
CA ASN A 14 6.24 -10.17 18.80
C ASN A 14 7.42 -10.50 17.87
N GLY A 15 7.79 -9.58 16.95
CA GLY A 15 8.81 -9.80 15.92
C GLY A 15 8.37 -10.75 14.80
N LEU A 16 7.13 -11.23 14.84
CA LEU A 16 6.56 -12.15 13.86
C LEU A 16 5.67 -11.37 12.89
N TYR A 17 6.13 -11.25 11.64
CA TYR A 17 5.42 -10.52 10.58
C TYR A 17 4.10 -11.20 10.13
N PHE A 18 3.78 -12.38 10.66
CA PHE A 18 2.53 -13.14 10.39
C PHE A 18 1.41 -12.87 11.38
N ASN A 19 1.70 -12.17 12.48
CA ASN A 19 0.69 -11.88 13.49
C ASN A 19 -0.05 -10.58 13.13
N VAL A 20 -1.38 -10.63 13.24
CA VAL A 20 -2.23 -9.45 13.03
C VAL A 20 -2.13 -8.56 14.27
N SER A 21 -1.23 -7.59 14.25
CA SER A 21 -1.20 -6.52 15.26
C SER A 21 -2.29 -5.48 14.99
N LYS A 22 -2.58 -4.62 15.98
CA LYS A 22 -3.51 -3.48 15.82
C LYS A 22 -3.19 -2.56 14.63
N ASN A 23 -1.95 -2.53 14.14
CA ASN A 23 -1.56 -1.70 12.99
C ASN A 23 -1.99 -2.28 11.63
N VAL A 24 -2.25 -3.58 11.55
CA VAL A 24 -2.77 -4.23 10.33
C VAL A 24 -4.18 -3.72 9.99
N PRO A 25 -5.20 -3.83 10.87
CA PRO A 25 -6.53 -3.32 10.57
C PRO A 25 -6.56 -1.79 10.42
N ARG A 26 -5.67 -1.04 11.09
CA ARG A 26 -5.50 0.41 10.85
C ARG A 26 -5.09 0.72 9.42
N ALA A 27 -4.06 0.04 8.91
CA ALA A 27 -3.57 0.26 7.54
C ALA A 27 -4.63 -0.12 6.50
N LEU A 28 -5.34 -1.24 6.72
CA LEU A 28 -6.45 -1.66 5.85
C LEU A 28 -7.61 -0.67 5.89
N LEU A 29 -7.99 -0.17 7.07
CA LEU A 29 -9.07 0.80 7.23
C LEU A 29 -8.70 2.14 6.57
N ALA A 30 -7.46 2.60 6.73
CA ALA A 30 -6.97 3.80 6.03
C ALA A 30 -7.09 3.65 4.52
N LYS A 31 -6.70 2.51 3.94
CA LYS A 31 -6.88 2.24 2.51
C LYS A 31 -8.35 2.33 2.08
N ILE A 32 -9.28 1.73 2.85
CA ILE A 32 -10.72 1.80 2.56
C ILE A 32 -11.22 3.24 2.61
N LEU A 33 -10.82 4.01 3.62
CA LEU A 33 -11.20 5.42 3.75
C LEU A 33 -10.69 6.26 2.57
N MET A 34 -9.47 5.99 2.07
CA MET A 34 -8.95 6.65 0.88
C MET A 34 -9.76 6.33 -0.38
N GLU A 35 -10.27 5.10 -0.53
CA GLU A 35 -11.18 4.75 -1.64
C GLU A 35 -12.55 5.43 -1.50
N GLN A 36 -12.95 5.76 -0.27
CA GLN A 36 -14.15 6.55 0.02
C GLN A 36 -13.93 8.07 -0.06
N ASN A 37 -12.72 8.51 -0.44
CA ASN A 37 -12.28 9.90 -0.46
C ASN A 37 -12.22 10.60 0.92
N ASP A 38 -12.27 9.84 2.03
CA ASP A 38 -12.12 10.36 3.39
C ASP A 38 -10.64 10.38 3.81
N TYR A 39 -9.87 11.22 3.13
CA TYR A 39 -8.42 11.34 3.33
C TYR A 39 -8.04 11.87 4.72
N SER A 40 -8.92 12.64 5.36
CA SER A 40 -8.66 13.19 6.68
C SER A 40 -8.66 12.09 7.74
N LYS A 41 -9.67 11.21 7.75
CA LYS A 41 -9.70 10.07 8.67
C LYS A 41 -8.62 9.04 8.34
N ALA A 42 -8.35 8.81 7.05
CA ALA A 42 -7.26 7.92 6.64
C ALA A 42 -5.91 8.40 7.20
N LEU A 43 -5.62 9.71 7.11
CA LEU A 43 -4.38 10.28 7.61
C LEU A 43 -4.21 10.06 9.12
N VAL A 44 -5.28 10.22 9.92
CA VAL A 44 -5.23 9.97 11.37
C VAL A 44 -4.75 8.55 11.66
N LEU A 45 -5.32 7.54 10.99
CA LEU A 45 -4.93 6.14 11.20
C LEU A 45 -3.49 5.85 10.76
N LEU A 46 -3.04 6.47 9.66
CA LEU A 46 -1.66 6.32 9.17
C LEU A 46 -0.66 6.97 10.13
N GLU A 47 -1.01 8.13 10.69
CA GLU A 47 -0.21 8.83 11.70
C GLU A 47 -0.12 8.07 13.02
N GLU A 48 -1.17 7.36 13.43
CA GLU A 48 -1.08 6.44 14.57
C GLU A 48 -0.01 5.36 14.35
N ILE A 49 0.05 4.78 13.14
CA ILE A 49 1.09 3.80 12.80
C ILE A 49 2.48 4.45 12.80
N ILE A 50 2.64 5.61 12.17
CA ILE A 50 3.93 6.34 12.10
C ILE A 50 4.41 6.75 13.50
N SER A 51 3.51 7.28 14.33
CA SER A 51 3.81 7.74 15.69
C SER A 51 4.17 6.60 16.65
N SER A 52 3.75 5.36 16.34
CA SER A 52 4.06 4.18 17.16
C SER A 52 5.56 3.88 17.24
N LYS A 53 6.35 4.34 16.26
CA LYS A 53 7.80 4.06 16.12
C LYS A 53 8.16 2.57 16.10
N MET A 54 7.18 1.70 15.87
CA MET A 54 7.38 0.25 15.81
C MET A 54 8.05 -0.21 14.51
N TYR A 55 8.03 0.64 13.49
CA TYR A 55 8.57 0.37 12.16
C TYR A 55 9.45 1.53 11.73
N MET A 56 10.43 1.25 10.87
CA MET A 56 11.40 2.24 10.39
C MET A 56 11.73 1.97 8.92
N LEU A 57 11.90 3.05 8.15
CA LEU A 57 12.32 2.95 6.75
C LEU A 57 13.73 2.37 6.63
N ASN A 58 13.85 1.29 5.87
CA ASN A 58 15.09 0.73 5.36
C ASN A 58 15.68 1.64 4.28
N ASN A 59 16.97 1.47 3.98
CA ASN A 59 17.68 2.38 3.06
C ASN A 59 17.29 2.18 1.60
N ASN A 60 16.68 1.05 1.26
CA ASN A 60 16.24 0.76 -0.11
C ASN A 60 15.19 -0.36 -0.09
N ARG A 61 14.61 -0.63 -1.25
CA ARG A 61 13.58 -1.66 -1.43
C ARG A 61 14.10 -3.05 -1.11
N ASP A 62 15.34 -3.38 -1.49
CA ASP A 62 15.89 -4.72 -1.30
C ASP A 62 16.02 -5.06 0.19
N GLU A 63 16.50 -4.11 0.99
CA GLU A 63 16.50 -4.22 2.46
C GLU A 63 15.07 -4.34 3.02
N ALA A 64 14.12 -3.55 2.50
CA ALA A 64 12.73 -3.56 2.94
C ALA A 64 12.01 -4.89 2.67
N LEU A 65 12.54 -5.71 1.75
CA LEU A 65 12.04 -7.05 1.39
C LEU A 65 12.88 -8.19 1.97
N SER A 66 13.96 -7.87 2.67
CA SER A 66 14.81 -8.85 3.34
C SER A 66 14.14 -9.43 4.60
N SER A 67 14.66 -10.54 5.11
CA SER A 67 14.22 -11.12 6.38
C SER A 67 14.52 -10.22 7.59
N SER A 68 15.44 -9.27 7.45
CA SER A 68 15.80 -8.25 8.44
C SER A 68 15.06 -6.92 8.25
N SER A 69 14.00 -6.89 7.44
CA SER A 69 13.22 -5.68 7.18
C SER A 69 12.68 -5.06 8.47
N THR A 70 12.84 -3.74 8.61
CA THR A 70 12.22 -2.96 9.70
C THR A 70 10.90 -2.33 9.27
N GLU A 71 10.45 -2.62 8.04
CA GLU A 71 9.26 -2.05 7.45
C GLU A 71 8.06 -3.01 7.39
N MET A 72 8.25 -4.31 7.63
CA MET A 72 7.15 -5.28 7.51
C MET A 72 6.15 -5.14 8.66
N ILE A 73 4.92 -4.75 8.33
CA ILE A 73 3.79 -4.68 9.27
C ILE A 73 3.02 -6.00 9.25
N TYR A 74 2.78 -6.53 8.05
CA TYR A 74 2.17 -7.84 7.83
C TYR A 74 2.70 -8.47 6.54
N ALA A 75 3.08 -9.73 6.59
CA ALA A 75 3.64 -10.47 5.46
C ALA A 75 3.20 -11.95 5.49
N ILE A 76 3.37 -12.66 4.38
CA ILE A 76 3.21 -14.12 4.27
C ILE A 76 4.59 -14.79 4.18
N ASP A 77 4.80 -15.88 4.92
CA ASP A 77 6.02 -16.70 4.84
C ASP A 77 5.89 -17.60 3.62
N ARG A 78 6.73 -17.36 2.61
CA ARG A 78 6.71 -18.17 1.39
C ARG A 78 7.26 -19.57 1.61
N ASP A 79 8.01 -19.81 2.68
CA ASP A 79 8.42 -21.16 3.05
C ASP A 79 7.21 -21.98 3.56
N MET A 80 6.22 -21.31 4.17
CA MET A 80 4.98 -21.93 4.64
C MET A 80 3.92 -22.02 3.53
N PHE A 81 3.94 -21.06 2.59
CA PHE A 81 3.01 -20.99 1.46
C PHE A 81 3.80 -20.78 0.15
N PRO A 82 4.36 -21.85 -0.44
CA PRO A 82 5.21 -21.74 -1.61
C PRO A 82 4.42 -21.21 -2.81
N THR A 83 4.80 -20.02 -3.29
CA THR A 83 4.22 -19.38 -4.48
C THR A 83 4.95 -19.80 -5.76
N THR A 84 5.16 -21.10 -5.96
CA THR A 84 6.07 -21.65 -7.01
C THR A 84 5.72 -21.18 -8.42
N TYR A 85 4.43 -21.01 -8.72
CA TYR A 85 3.97 -20.52 -10.03
C TYR A 85 4.26 -19.03 -10.28
N PHE A 86 4.47 -18.24 -9.21
CA PHE A 86 4.60 -16.80 -9.28
C PHE A 86 5.97 -16.29 -8.80
N SER A 87 6.91 -17.19 -8.49
CA SER A 87 8.24 -16.85 -7.97
C SER A 87 9.07 -15.98 -8.90
N ASN A 88 8.82 -16.06 -10.21
CA ASN A 88 9.52 -15.26 -11.22
C ASN A 88 8.90 -13.86 -11.44
N ILE A 89 7.70 -13.62 -10.88
CA ILE A 89 6.92 -12.37 -11.10
C ILE A 89 6.87 -11.54 -9.82
N ILE A 90 6.77 -12.20 -8.66
CA ILE A 90 6.76 -11.53 -7.36
C ILE A 90 8.21 -11.33 -6.91
N GLU A 91 8.74 -10.13 -7.13
CA GLU A 91 10.07 -9.70 -6.70
C GLU A 91 10.11 -9.51 -5.17
N THR A 92 10.12 -10.62 -4.41
CA THR A 92 10.29 -10.63 -2.95
C THR A 92 11.16 -11.80 -2.50
N ASN A 93 11.78 -11.68 -1.33
CA ASN A 93 12.60 -12.75 -0.75
C ASN A 93 11.69 -13.77 -0.01
N ARG A 94 12.07 -14.22 1.19
CA ARG A 94 11.31 -15.16 2.01
C ARG A 94 9.90 -14.65 2.36
N TYR A 95 9.75 -13.36 2.65
CA TYR A 95 8.49 -12.79 3.09
C TYR A 95 7.84 -11.96 1.98
N LEU A 96 6.56 -12.21 1.72
CA LEU A 96 5.75 -11.38 0.83
C LEU A 96 5.00 -10.32 1.64
N PRO A 97 5.39 -9.05 1.62
CA PRO A 97 4.71 -8.02 2.39
C PRO A 97 3.33 -7.74 1.81
N LEU A 98 2.33 -7.71 2.69
CA LEU A 98 0.97 -7.29 2.38
C LEU A 98 0.67 -5.89 2.93
N VAL A 99 1.35 -5.53 4.03
CA VAL A 99 1.36 -4.18 4.59
C VAL A 99 2.80 -3.84 4.96
N GLN A 100 3.30 -2.74 4.41
CA GLN A 100 4.68 -2.27 4.62
C GLN A 100 4.70 -0.80 5.06
N TYR A 101 5.70 -0.43 5.87
CA TYR A 101 5.84 0.90 6.42
C TYR A 101 6.10 1.98 5.36
N SER A 102 6.91 1.71 4.33
CA SER A 102 7.02 2.63 3.19
C SER A 102 5.67 2.92 2.55
N GLU A 103 4.80 1.92 2.43
CA GLU A 103 3.45 2.13 1.91
C GLU A 103 2.64 3.08 2.81
N VAL A 104 2.70 2.88 4.13
CA VAL A 104 2.02 3.75 5.12
C VAL A 104 2.48 5.21 4.98
N VAL A 105 3.78 5.45 4.86
CA VAL A 105 4.34 6.80 4.69
C VAL A 105 3.94 7.40 3.34
N LEU A 106 3.91 6.62 2.26
CA LEU A 106 3.45 7.09 0.95
C LEU A 106 1.94 7.42 0.93
N LEU A 107 1.12 6.61 1.60
CA LEU A 107 -0.31 6.89 1.77
C LEU A 107 -0.52 8.17 2.60
N ALA A 108 0.31 8.42 3.62
CA ALA A 108 0.24 9.63 4.43
C ALA A 108 0.64 10.89 3.62
N ALA A 109 1.66 10.78 2.76
CA ALA A 109 2.03 11.82 1.82
C ALA A 109 0.88 12.14 0.85
N GLU A 110 0.24 11.11 0.29
CA GLU A 110 -0.92 11.26 -0.60
C GLU A 110 -2.11 11.92 0.13
N CYS A 111 -2.48 11.42 1.32
CA CYS A 111 -3.59 11.97 2.10
C CYS A 111 -3.34 13.45 2.43
N SER A 112 -2.15 13.80 2.92
CA SER A 112 -1.76 15.18 3.24
C SER A 112 -1.90 16.09 2.01
N SER A 113 -1.49 15.60 0.84
CA SER A 113 -1.63 16.33 -0.42
C SER A 113 -3.08 16.56 -0.84
N LYS A 114 -3.97 15.57 -0.61
CA LYS A 114 -5.40 15.61 -0.96
C LYS A 114 -6.21 16.51 -0.03
N ILE A 115 -5.83 16.63 1.24
CA ILE A 115 -6.47 17.54 2.20
C ILE A 115 -5.92 18.98 2.14
N GLY A 116 -4.95 19.24 1.26
CA GLY A 116 -4.41 20.58 1.00
C GLY A 116 -3.12 20.93 1.76
N ASP A 117 -2.63 20.07 2.65
CA ASP A 117 -1.37 20.27 3.36
C ASP A 117 -0.17 19.80 2.53
N LYS A 118 0.23 20.65 1.58
CA LYS A 118 1.36 20.38 0.67
C LYS A 118 2.72 20.35 1.38
N SER A 119 2.88 21.04 2.52
CA SER A 119 4.14 21.02 3.25
C SER A 119 4.35 19.65 3.86
N LYS A 120 3.35 19.18 4.61
CA LYS A 120 3.37 17.88 5.26
C LYS A 120 3.46 16.72 4.26
N ALA A 121 2.80 16.85 3.11
CA ALA A 121 2.92 15.89 2.02
C ALA A 121 4.37 15.73 1.53
N VAL A 122 5.06 16.84 1.28
CA VAL A 122 6.47 16.85 0.87
C VAL A 122 7.35 16.28 1.98
N ASP A 123 7.08 16.60 3.24
CA ASP A 123 7.84 16.08 4.38
C ASP A 123 7.75 14.55 4.46
N TYR A 124 6.56 13.96 4.32
CA TYR A 124 6.41 12.50 4.28
C TYR A 124 7.14 11.86 3.09
N LEU A 125 6.96 12.41 1.89
CA LEU A 125 7.61 11.88 0.69
C LEU A 125 9.15 11.91 0.81
N ASN A 126 9.69 12.99 1.37
CA ASN A 126 11.13 13.16 1.54
C ASN A 126 11.75 12.23 2.58
N GLN A 127 10.98 11.66 3.51
CA GLN A 127 11.48 10.61 4.40
C GLN A 127 11.96 9.39 3.61
N ILE A 128 11.21 8.99 2.58
CA ILE A 128 11.56 7.85 1.74
C ILE A 128 12.63 8.23 0.72
N ARG A 129 12.48 9.38 0.04
CA ARG A 129 13.45 9.83 -0.96
C ARG A 129 14.85 10.02 -0.37
N SER A 130 14.95 10.49 0.87
CA SER A 130 16.22 10.59 1.59
C SER A 130 16.84 9.21 1.88
N LYS A 131 16.02 8.19 2.15
CA LYS A 131 16.51 6.81 2.35
C LYS A 131 17.04 6.22 1.07
N ASP A 132 16.29 6.39 -0.01
CA ASP A 132 16.65 5.91 -1.34
C ASP A 132 17.83 6.69 -1.97
N GLY A 133 18.34 7.75 -1.33
CA GLY A 133 19.47 8.54 -1.81
C GLY A 133 19.16 9.38 -3.06
N VAL A 134 17.88 9.69 -3.31
CA VAL A 134 17.44 10.50 -4.45
C VAL A 134 17.12 11.94 -4.04
N SER A 135 17.11 12.86 -5.01
CA SER A 135 16.86 14.28 -4.79
C SER A 135 15.55 14.52 -4.03
N SER A 136 15.56 15.41 -3.03
CA SER A 136 14.34 15.77 -2.30
C SER A 136 13.27 16.35 -3.23
N ALA A 137 12.04 15.91 -3.05
CA ALA A 137 10.88 16.48 -3.69
C ALA A 137 10.60 17.90 -3.17
N THR A 138 10.04 18.72 -4.05
CA THR A 138 9.54 20.06 -3.73
C THR A 138 8.03 20.09 -3.91
N ARG A 139 7.38 21.20 -3.51
CA ARG A 139 5.95 21.40 -3.79
C ARG A 139 5.62 21.39 -5.29
N LEU A 140 6.58 21.77 -6.15
CA LEU A 140 6.40 21.81 -7.60
C LEU A 140 6.51 20.42 -8.23
N THR A 141 7.45 19.61 -7.74
CA THR A 141 7.76 18.28 -8.29
C THR A 141 6.99 17.15 -7.59
N PHE A 142 6.26 17.45 -6.51
CA PHE A 142 5.62 16.48 -5.62
C PHE A 142 4.86 15.37 -6.34
N ASN A 143 4.02 15.68 -7.32
CA ASN A 143 3.18 14.66 -7.97
C ASN A 143 4.02 13.66 -8.77
N ASP A 144 5.02 14.14 -9.51
CA ASP A 144 5.90 13.30 -10.31
C ASP A 144 6.82 12.48 -9.41
N ASP A 145 7.41 13.12 -8.40
CA ASP A 145 8.26 12.47 -7.42
C ASP A 145 7.49 11.41 -6.60
N LEU A 146 6.23 11.69 -6.22
CA LEU A 146 5.38 10.75 -5.51
C LEU A 146 5.13 9.51 -6.38
N LYS A 147 4.74 9.71 -7.64
CA LYS A 147 4.50 8.62 -8.60
C LYS A 147 5.75 7.77 -8.82
N GLU A 148 6.91 8.41 -9.00
CA GLU A 148 8.19 7.73 -9.15
C GLU A 148 8.55 6.91 -7.90
N THR A 149 8.44 7.49 -6.70
CA THR A 149 8.74 6.80 -5.45
C THR A 149 7.79 5.62 -5.23
N TRP A 150 6.50 5.75 -5.52
CA TRP A 150 5.55 4.64 -5.51
C TRP A 150 5.99 3.53 -6.48
N LYS A 151 6.30 3.88 -7.73
CA LYS A 151 6.72 2.91 -8.75
C LYS A 151 7.96 2.14 -8.33
N ASN A 152 8.96 2.82 -7.77
CA ASN A 152 10.24 2.23 -7.41
C ASN A 152 10.16 1.41 -6.11
N ARG A 153 9.54 1.94 -5.05
CA ARG A 153 9.45 1.26 -3.74
C ARG A 153 8.44 0.13 -3.74
N MET A 154 7.32 0.30 -4.44
CA MET A 154 6.19 -0.64 -4.43
C MET A 154 6.13 -1.50 -5.69
N LYS A 155 7.20 -1.53 -6.50
CA LYS A 155 7.33 -2.44 -7.65
C LYS A 155 7.05 -3.87 -7.20
N GLY A 156 6.23 -4.61 -7.95
CA GLY A 156 5.84 -5.98 -7.59
C GLY A 156 4.95 -6.11 -6.35
N GLY A 157 4.63 -5.00 -5.68
CA GLY A 157 3.65 -4.92 -4.61
C GLY A 157 2.24 -4.65 -5.17
N PHE A 158 1.23 -5.00 -4.39
CA PHE A 158 -0.18 -4.90 -4.79
C PHE A 158 -0.72 -3.46 -4.81
N SER A 159 0.03 -2.51 -4.25
CA SER A 159 -0.45 -1.17 -3.92
C SER A 159 -0.23 -0.13 -5.02
N TYR A 160 0.78 -0.30 -5.88
CA TYR A 160 1.08 0.68 -6.93
C TYR A 160 -0.08 0.83 -7.92
N PHE A 161 -0.67 -0.28 -8.37
CA PHE A 161 -1.83 -0.22 -9.26
C PHE A 161 -3.02 0.50 -8.61
N GLN A 162 -3.23 0.29 -7.31
CA GLN A 162 -4.29 0.99 -6.57
C GLN A 162 -4.03 2.50 -6.49
N PHE A 163 -2.79 2.92 -6.24
CA PHE A 163 -2.38 4.32 -6.32
C PHE A 163 -2.68 4.94 -7.69
N LEU A 164 -2.33 4.23 -8.78
CA LEU A 164 -2.60 4.69 -10.14
C LEU A 164 -4.09 4.83 -10.42
N LYS A 165 -4.92 3.88 -9.98
CA LYS A 165 -6.38 3.94 -10.13
C LYS A 165 -6.96 5.15 -9.42
N ARG A 166 -6.64 5.32 -8.13
CA ARG A 166 -7.16 6.41 -7.29
C ARG A 166 -6.73 7.81 -7.78
N ASN A 167 -5.63 7.90 -8.52
CA ASN A 167 -5.13 9.15 -9.08
C ASN A 167 -5.37 9.31 -10.59
N ASN A 168 -6.17 8.44 -11.22
CA ASN A 168 -6.47 8.46 -12.66
C ASN A 168 -5.23 8.37 -13.57
N LEU A 169 -4.20 7.65 -13.12
CA LEU A 169 -2.93 7.48 -13.83
C LEU A 169 -2.80 6.12 -14.54
N ALA A 170 -3.75 5.20 -14.33
CA ALA A 170 -3.63 3.83 -14.87
C ALA A 170 -3.55 3.79 -16.41
N LYS A 171 -4.30 4.65 -17.12
CA LYS A 171 -4.26 4.72 -18.58
C LYS A 171 -2.95 5.32 -19.09
N SER A 172 -2.49 6.43 -18.50
CA SER A 172 -1.27 7.11 -18.94
C SER A 172 0.00 6.33 -18.63
N GLU A 173 0.04 5.60 -17.51
CA GLU A 173 1.25 4.90 -17.06
C GLU A 173 1.34 3.45 -17.56
N LEU A 174 0.20 2.78 -17.76
CA LEU A 174 0.15 1.33 -18.04
C LEU A 174 -0.76 0.96 -19.24
N ASP A 175 -1.34 1.94 -19.94
CA ASP A 175 -2.30 1.72 -21.03
C ASP A 175 -3.52 0.87 -20.64
N ILE A 176 -3.96 1.02 -19.39
CA ILE A 176 -5.12 0.29 -18.85
C ILE A 176 -6.40 1.07 -19.12
N GLU A 177 -7.27 0.50 -19.96
CA GLU A 177 -8.62 1.01 -20.25
C GLU A 177 -9.50 1.04 -19.00
N ASP A 178 -10.52 1.90 -19.00
CA ASP A 178 -11.40 2.09 -17.84
C ASP A 178 -12.08 0.80 -17.37
N TYR A 179 -12.58 -0.03 -18.30
CA TYR A 179 -13.20 -1.30 -17.95
C TYR A 179 -12.21 -2.29 -17.31
N LYS A 180 -10.92 -2.24 -17.71
CA LYS A 180 -9.85 -3.09 -17.17
C LYS A 180 -9.39 -2.70 -15.76
N LYS A 181 -9.96 -1.65 -15.18
CA LYS A 181 -9.75 -1.30 -13.76
C LYS A 181 -10.52 -2.25 -12.83
N LEU A 182 -11.47 -3.02 -13.35
CA LEU A 182 -12.22 -4.07 -12.67
C LEU A 182 -11.89 -5.41 -13.33
N PHE A 183 -11.78 -6.49 -12.56
CA PHE A 183 -11.68 -7.82 -13.16
C PHE A 183 -13.05 -8.27 -13.67
N PRO A 184 -13.14 -9.03 -14.77
CA PRO A 184 -14.41 -9.66 -15.15
C PRO A 184 -14.85 -10.63 -14.05
N ILE A 185 -16.15 -10.65 -13.77
CA ILE A 185 -16.73 -11.70 -12.95
C ILE A 185 -16.62 -13.01 -13.75
N PRO A 186 -16.14 -14.11 -13.14
CA PRO A 186 -16.02 -15.38 -13.85
C PRO A 186 -17.38 -15.86 -14.39
N ASN A 187 -17.41 -16.33 -15.64
CA ASN A 187 -18.65 -16.79 -16.28
C ASN A 187 -19.32 -17.96 -15.53
N SER A 188 -18.54 -18.77 -14.82
CA SER A 188 -19.07 -19.82 -13.93
C SER A 188 -19.96 -19.23 -12.83
N GLU A 189 -19.54 -18.13 -12.20
CA GLU A 189 -20.30 -17.46 -11.14
C GLU A 189 -21.59 -16.84 -11.70
N LEU A 190 -21.51 -16.19 -12.87
CA LEU A 190 -22.68 -15.61 -13.56
C LEU A 190 -23.71 -16.67 -13.96
N SER A 191 -23.23 -17.87 -14.37
CA SER A 191 -24.10 -18.98 -14.75
C SER A 191 -24.82 -19.59 -13.55
N LEU A 192 -24.19 -19.54 -12.37
CA LEU A 192 -24.74 -20.08 -11.13
C LEU A 192 -25.66 -19.11 -10.40
N ASN A 193 -25.48 -17.80 -10.60
CA ASN A 193 -26.24 -16.77 -9.90
C ASN A 193 -26.85 -15.76 -10.89
N SER A 194 -28.13 -15.96 -11.22
CA SER A 194 -28.90 -15.09 -12.11
C SER A 194 -29.12 -13.67 -11.59
N MET A 195 -28.81 -13.39 -10.32
CA MET A 195 -28.88 -12.05 -9.74
C MET A 195 -27.56 -11.26 -9.91
N MET A 196 -26.49 -11.90 -10.39
CA MET A 196 -25.22 -11.23 -10.66
C MET A 196 -25.19 -10.66 -12.08
N THR A 197 -24.71 -9.44 -12.21
CA THR A 197 -24.47 -8.77 -13.50
C THR A 197 -22.98 -8.59 -13.70
N GLN A 198 -22.51 -8.74 -14.94
CA GLN A 198 -21.11 -8.51 -15.29
C GLN A 198 -20.66 -7.06 -14.98
N ASN A 199 -19.38 -6.89 -14.68
CA ASN A 199 -18.77 -5.58 -14.55
C ASN A 199 -18.85 -4.80 -15.87
N PRO A 200 -19.06 -3.46 -15.83
CA PRO A 200 -19.22 -2.67 -17.04
C PRO A 200 -18.06 -2.83 -18.03
N GLY A 201 -18.38 -3.05 -19.30
CA GLY A 201 -17.42 -3.16 -20.40
C GLY A 201 -16.87 -4.57 -20.70
N TYR A 202 -17.31 -5.58 -19.94
CA TYR A 202 -17.02 -7.00 -20.20
C TYR A 202 -18.23 -7.76 -20.74
#